data_AF-A0A2T2R854-F1
#
_entry.id   AF-A0A2T2R854-F1
#
_cell.length_a   1.000
_cell.length_b   1.000
_cell.length_c   1.000
_cell.angle_alpha   90.00
_cell.angle_beta   90.00
_cell.angle_gamma   90.00
#
_symmetry.space_group_name_H-M   'P 1'
#
loop_
_entity.id
_entity.type
_entity.pdbx_description
1 polymer ?
#
loop_
_entity_poly.entity_id
_entity_poly.type
_entity_poly.pdbx_seq_one_letter_code
_entity_poly.pdbx_strand_id
1 'polypeptide(L)'
;MLVVLTDGRATRARPHPDGEAGDPVDDALEAAGALAARGVAAIVVDTEDAPVRLGLATRLAATLKATPVRLEQLAAGELAGVVRAATAAPTPRAA
;
A
#
# COMPACT_ATOMS: atom_id res chain seq x y z
N MET A 1 9.49 7.83 -3.35
CA MET A 1 8.38 7.62 -2.40
C MET A 1 7.17 7.12 -3.16
N LEU A 2 6.41 6.20 -2.57
CA LEU A 2 5.16 5.65 -3.09
C LEU A 2 4.00 6.01 -2.14
N VAL A 3 2.84 6.37 -2.68
CA VAL A 3 1.59 6.48 -1.92
C VAL A 3 0.56 5.58 -2.57
N VAL A 4 0.04 4.60 -1.83
CA VAL A 4 -0.98 3.67 -2.31
C VAL A 4 -2.32 4.05 -1.69
N LEU A 5 -3.31 4.40 -2.50
CA LEU A 5 -4.71 4.49 -2.08
C LEU A 5 -5.41 3.18 -2.47
N THR A 6 -6.11 2.54 -1.53
CA THR A 6 -6.84 1.30 -1.82
C THR A 6 -8.16 1.24 -1.07
N ASP A 7 -9.18 0.75 -1.78
CA ASP A 7 -10.52 0.42 -1.26
C ASP A 7 -10.62 -1.02 -0.76
N GLY A 8 -9.48 -1.66 -0.48
CA GLY A 8 -9.40 -3.02 0.07
C GLY A 8 -9.48 -4.14 -0.97
N ARG A 9 -9.71 -3.83 -2.25
CA ARG A 9 -9.95 -4.85 -3.28
C ARG A 9 -8.68 -5.17 -4.08
N ALA A 10 -8.53 -6.45 -4.42
CA ALA A 10 -7.66 -6.93 -5.48
C ALA A 10 -8.46 -7.87 -6.37
N THR A 11 -8.71 -7.50 -7.63
CA THR A 11 -9.71 -8.16 -8.49
C THR A 11 -9.14 -8.82 -9.74
N ARG A 12 -7.88 -8.52 -10.09
CA ARG A 12 -7.23 -9.04 -11.29
C ARG A 12 -5.84 -9.54 -10.96
N ALA A 13 -5.64 -10.84 -11.15
CA ALA A 13 -4.33 -11.46 -11.04
C ALA A 13 -3.52 -11.21 -12.31
N ARG A 14 -2.19 -11.24 -12.18
CA ARG A 14 -1.28 -11.24 -13.31
C ARG A 14 -1.46 -12.53 -14.12
N PRO A 15 -1.30 -12.47 -15.45
CA PRO A 15 -1.29 -13.67 -16.27
C PRO A 15 -0.14 -14.60 -15.86
N HIS A 16 -0.43 -15.86 -15.53
CA HIS A 16 0.60 -16.88 -15.36
C HIS A 16 0.97 -17.45 -16.74
N PRO A 17 2.26 -17.67 -17.06
CA PRO A 17 2.68 -18.25 -18.34
C PRO A 17 2.08 -19.63 -18.64
N ASP A 18 1.71 -20.38 -17.60
CA ASP A 18 1.09 -21.70 -17.69
C ASP A 18 -0.45 -21.65 -17.86
N GLY A 19 -1.04 -20.46 -17.95
CA GLY A 19 -2.48 -20.25 -18.15
C GLY A 19 -3.34 -20.33 -16.89
N GLU A 20 -2.76 -20.69 -15.75
CA GLU A 20 -3.46 -20.75 -14.46
C GLU A 20 -3.82 -19.36 -13.93
N ALA A 21 -4.98 -19.27 -13.27
CA ALA A 21 -5.42 -18.04 -12.62
C ALA A 21 -4.63 -17.84 -11.31
N GLY A 22 -3.83 -16.77 -11.24
CA GLY A 22 -3.16 -16.37 -10.01
C GLY A 22 -4.11 -15.79 -8.95
N ASP A 23 -3.57 -15.47 -7.78
CA ASP A 23 -4.29 -14.74 -6.73
C ASP A 23 -3.92 -13.23 -6.78
N PRO A 24 -4.89 -12.33 -7.02
CA PRO A 24 -4.62 -10.90 -7.11
C PRO A 24 -4.12 -10.27 -5.80
N VAL A 25 -4.49 -10.84 -4.65
CA VAL A 25 -3.98 -10.39 -3.34
C VAL A 25 -2.53 -10.79 -3.20
N ASP A 26 -2.17 -12.03 -3.52
CA ASP A 26 -0.79 -12.49 -3.44
C ASP A 26 0.11 -11.71 -4.41
N ASP A 27 -0.35 -11.46 -5.63
CA ASP A 27 0.36 -10.64 -6.61
C ASP A 27 0.67 -9.23 -6.08
N ALA A 28 -0.30 -8.62 -5.39
CA ALA A 28 -0.14 -7.30 -4.77
C ALA A 28 0.84 -7.33 -3.60
N LEU A 29 0.79 -8.37 -2.76
CA LEU A 29 1.72 -8.54 -1.65
C LEU A 29 3.15 -8.83 -2.12
N GLU A 30 3.32 -9.61 -3.20
CA GLU A 30 4.62 -9.85 -3.81
C GLU A 30 5.25 -8.56 -4.34
N ALA A 31 4.47 -7.76 -5.08
CA ALA A 31 4.93 -6.46 -5.57
C ALA A 31 5.30 -5.51 -4.42
N ALA A 32 4.49 -5.49 -3.35
CA ALA A 32 4.80 -4.77 -2.12
C ALA A 32 6.13 -5.22 -1.49
N GLY A 33 6.36 -6.54 -1.40
CA GLY A 33 7.60 -7.10 -0.87
C GLY A 33 8.82 -6.70 -1.69
N ALA A 34 8.71 -6.75 -3.02
CA ALA A 34 9.78 -6.32 -3.93
C ALA A 34 10.12 -4.83 -3.78
N LEU A 35 9.11 -3.97 -3.58
CA LEU A 35 9.31 -2.54 -3.32
C LEU A 35 9.96 -2.28 -1.96
N ALA A 36 9.53 -3.00 -0.92
CA ALA A 36 10.11 -2.91 0.42
C ALA A 36 11.57 -3.36 0.43
N ALA A 37 11.91 -4.44 -0.27
CA ALA A 37 13.28 -4.95 -0.41
C ALA A 37 14.21 -3.91 -1.08
N ARG A 38 13.66 -3.08 -1.98
CA ARG A 38 14.38 -1.98 -2.63
C ARG A 38 14.45 -0.71 -1.78
N GLY A 39 13.93 -0.72 -0.55
CA GLY A 39 13.94 0.43 0.35
C GLY A 39 13.01 1.57 -0.07
N VAL A 40 11.95 1.27 -0.83
CA VAL A 40 11.00 2.29 -1.28
C VAL A 40 10.18 2.77 -0.07
N ALA A 41 10.39 4.01 0.36
CA ALA A 41 9.53 4.66 1.35
C ALA A 41 8.08 4.73 0.83
N ALA A 42 7.14 4.24 1.63
CA ALA A 42 5.74 4.11 1.23
C ALA A 42 4.75 4.53 2.33
N ILE A 43 3.59 5.02 1.90
CA ILE A 43 2.40 5.23 2.72
C ILE A 43 1.26 4.44 2.07
N VAL A 44 0.43 3.78 2.89
CA VAL A 44 -0.79 3.11 2.41
C VAL A 44 -1.99 3.79 3.05
N VAL A 45 -2.88 4.31 2.23
CA VAL A 45 -4.13 4.95 2.63
C VAL A 45 -5.28 4.00 2.33
N ASP A 46 -5.96 3.61 3.39
CA ASP A 46 -7.16 2.80 3.38
C ASP A 46 -8.39 3.70 3.17
N THR A 47 -9.12 3.46 2.09
CA THR A 47 -10.35 4.18 1.74
C THR A 47 -11.61 3.33 1.96
N GLU A 48 -11.53 2.24 2.71
CA GLU A 48 -12.68 1.38 3.00
C GLU A 48 -13.64 2.05 3.98
N ASP A 49 -14.78 2.53 3.49
CA ASP A 49 -15.86 3.12 4.30
C ASP A 49 -17.14 2.26 4.24
N ALA A 50 -16.96 0.93 4.16
CA ALA A 50 -18.05 -0.04 4.08
C ALA A 50 -18.24 -0.79 5.40
N PRO A 51 -19.47 -1.27 5.72
CA PRO A 51 -19.73 -2.08 6.92
C PRO A 51 -18.87 -3.34 7.02
N VAL A 52 -18.43 -3.86 5.88
CA VAL A 52 -17.49 -4.98 5.77
C VAL A 52 -16.20 -4.47 5.15
N ARG A 53 -15.08 -4.78 5.79
CA ARG A 53 -13.74 -4.40 5.35
C ARG A 53 -12.93 -5.63 4.94
N LEU A 54 -12.30 -5.56 3.80
CA LEU A 54 -11.46 -6.59 3.21
C LEU A 54 -10.06 -6.59 3.82
N GLY A 55 -9.59 -5.44 4.32
CA GLY A 55 -8.35 -5.36 5.12
C GLY A 55 -7.06 -5.49 4.31
N LEU A 56 -7.13 -5.38 2.99
CA LEU A 56 -5.96 -5.43 2.12
C LEU A 56 -4.99 -4.28 2.41
N ALA A 57 -5.49 -3.10 2.75
CA ALA A 57 -4.66 -1.94 3.07
C ALA A 57 -3.70 -2.22 4.24
N THR A 58 -4.19 -2.86 5.31
CA THR A 58 -3.37 -3.25 6.46
C THR A 58 -2.29 -4.26 6.07
N ARG A 59 -2.64 -5.26 5.25
CA ARG A 59 -1.68 -6.25 4.75
C ARG A 59 -0.60 -5.62 3.88
N LEU A 60 -0.99 -4.75 2.94
CA LEU A 60 -0.06 -4.00 2.09
C LEU A 60 0.87 -3.11 2.91
N ALA A 61 0.34 -2.38 3.90
CA ALA A 61 1.15 -1.51 4.75
C ALA A 61 2.22 -2.31 5.51
N ALA A 62 1.85 -3.45 6.08
CA ALA A 62 2.80 -4.34 6.75
C ALA A 62 3.89 -4.85 5.80
N THR A 63 3.52 -5.34 4.61
CA THR A 63 4.48 -5.87 3.64
C THR A 63 5.39 -4.80 3.07
N LEU A 64 4.87 -3.59 2.81
CA LEU A 64 5.64 -2.44 2.35
C LEU A 64 6.54 -1.84 3.44
N LYS A 65 6.37 -2.23 4.71
CA LYS A 65 6.90 -1.50 5.89
C LYS A 65 6.51 -0.02 5.85
N ALA A 66 5.28 0.24 5.42
CA ALA A 66 4.70 1.55 5.20
C ALA A 66 3.86 2.00 6.39
N THR A 67 3.64 3.31 6.49
CA THR A 67 2.66 3.88 7.44
C THR A 67 1.24 3.65 6.93
N PRO A 68 0.35 2.96 7.67
CA PRO A 68 -1.06 2.87 7.34
C PRO A 68 -1.79 4.15 7.77
N VAL A 69 -2.68 4.65 6.92
CA VAL A 69 -3.54 5.81 7.20
C VAL A 69 -4.95 5.51 6.76
N ARG A 70 -5.99 5.94 7.49
CA ARG A 70 -7.38 5.81 7.00
C ARG A 70 -7.90 7.14 6.46
N LEU A 71 -8.69 7.09 5.40
CA LEU A 71 -9.23 8.29 4.75
C LEU A 71 -10.19 9.06 5.68
N GLU A 72 -10.96 8.35 6.51
CA GLU A 72 -11.82 8.94 7.55
C GLU A 72 -11.04 9.74 8.61
N GLN A 73 -9.73 9.49 8.75
CA GLN A 73 -8.82 10.24 9.63
C GLN A 73 -8.20 11.45 8.92
N LEU A 74 -8.52 11.69 7.65
CA LEU A 74 -7.93 12.73 6.81
C LEU A 74 -9.04 13.63 6.26
N ALA A 75 -9.45 14.64 7.04
CA ALA A 75 -10.14 15.78 6.45
C ALA A 75 -9.20 16.38 5.39
N ALA A 76 -9.72 16.68 4.19
CA ALA A 76 -9.00 16.80 2.92
C ALA A 76 -7.74 17.71 2.87
N GLY A 77 -7.41 18.47 3.92
CA GLY A 77 -6.16 19.21 4.06
C GLY A 77 -4.97 18.44 4.66
N GLU A 78 -5.19 17.34 5.37
CA GLU A 78 -4.15 16.71 6.22
C GLU A 78 -3.25 15.72 5.49
N LEU A 79 -3.71 15.12 4.38
CA LEU A 79 -2.97 14.05 3.68
C LEU A 79 -1.67 14.60 3.08
N ALA A 80 -1.75 15.78 2.47
CA ALA A 80 -0.58 16.45 1.94
C ALA A 80 0.44 16.78 3.06
N GLY A 81 -0.03 17.04 4.28
CA GLY A 81 0.83 17.20 5.46
C GLY A 81 1.55 15.91 5.84
N VAL A 82 0.81 14.80 5.96
CA VAL A 82 1.36 13.48 6.26
C VAL A 82 2.39 13.04 5.21
N VAL A 83 2.05 13.20 3.93
CA VAL A 83 2.94 12.87 2.81
C VAL A 83 4.20 13.74 2.85
N ARG A 84 4.08 15.06 3.07
CA ARG A 84 5.24 15.95 3.21
C ARG A 84 6.12 15.59 4.40
N ALA A 85 5.54 15.27 5.55
CA ALA A 85 6.27 14.82 6.72
C ALA A 85 7.05 13.53 6.43
N ALA A 86 6.42 12.56 5.75
CA ALA A 86 7.05 11.31 5.35
C ALA A 86 8.18 11.51 4.31
N THR A 87 8.06 12.47 3.39
CA THR A 87 9.17 12.83 2.48
C THR A 87 10.33 13.55 3.17
N ALA A 88 10.04 14.32 4.22
CA ALA A 88 11.04 15.13 4.91
C ALA A 88 11.87 14.29 5.90
N ALA A 89 11.33 13.18 6.39
CA ALA A 89 12.09 12.20 7.15
C ALA A 89 13.18 11.58 6.24
N PRO A 90 14.47 11.60 6.65
CA PRO A 90 15.54 11.03 5.84
C PRO A 90 15.28 9.54 5.61
N THR A 91 15.10 9.16 4.35
CA THR A 91 15.01 7.76 3.95
C THR A 91 16.37 7.13 4.21
N PRO A 92 16.48 6.01 4.95
CA PRO A 92 17.75 5.31 5.07
C PRO A 92 18.21 4.94 3.66
N ARG A 93 19.33 5.52 3.22
CA ARG A 93 20.00 5.11 1.98
C ARG A 93 20.45 3.67 2.19
N ALA A 94 19.97 2.77 1.33
CA ALA A 94 20.55 1.44 1.22
C ALA A 94 22.05 1.61 0.94
N ALA A 95 22.87 1.06 1.83
CA ALA A 95 24.32 0.98 1.70
C ALA A 95 24.72 -0.19 0.79
#